data_AF-A0A3B8WKA8-F1
#
_entry.id   AF-A0A3B8WKA8-F1
#
_cell.length_a   1.000
_cell.length_b   1.000
_cell.length_c   1.000
_cell.angle_alpha   90.00
_cell.angle_beta   90.00
_cell.angle_gamma   90.00
#
_symmetry.space_group_name_H-M   'P 1'
#
loop_
_entity.id
_entity.type
_entity.pdbx_description
1 polymer ?
#
loop_
_entity_poly.entity_id
_entity_poly.type
_entity_poly.pdbx_seq_one_letter_code
_entity_poly.pdbx_strand_id
1 'polypeptide(L)' 'ARTLLTFMMEDTRNISRCMSVMWVLRALERVGDHACNIAENVIFMVKGEDVRHTPMEEAERVVSR' A
#
# COMPACT_ATOMS: atom_id res chain seq x y z
N ALA A 1 -3.76 -12.48 -2.48
CA ALA A 1 -5.20 -12.78 -2.68
C ALA A 1 -5.45 -14.22 -3.15
N ARG A 2 -4.86 -14.68 -4.26
CA ARG A 2 -5.09 -16.02 -4.83
C ARG A 2 -4.88 -17.18 -3.84
N THR A 3 -3.80 -17.16 -3.05
CA THR A 3 -3.50 -18.22 -2.08
C THR A 3 -4.55 -18.35 -0.97
N LEU A 4 -5.08 -17.22 -0.47
CA LEU A 4 -6.13 -17.21 0.55
C LEU A 4 -7.44 -17.78 0.00
N LEU A 5 -7.77 -17.47 -1.26
CA LEU A 5 -8.95 -18.04 -1.92
C LEU A 5 -8.82 -19.56 -2.09
N THR A 6 -7.65 -20.05 -2.51
CA THR A 6 -7.42 -21.50 -2.61
C THR A 6 -7.58 -22.18 -1.26
N PHE A 7 -7.08 -21.57 -0.17
CA PHE A 7 -7.20 -22.10 1.19
C PHE A 7 -8.64 -22.11 1.72
N MET A 8 -9.46 -21.13 1.30
CA MET A 8 -10.91 -21.09 1.58
C MET A 8 -11.69 -22.13 0.78
N MET A 9 -11.25 -22.46 -0.44
CA MET A 9 -11.87 -23.47 -1.30
C MET A 9 -11.51 -24.90 -0.89
N GLU A 10 -10.34 -25.10 -0.30
CA GLU A 10 -9.88 -26.40 0.20
C GLU A 10 -10.65 -26.85 1.45
N ASP A 11 -11.00 -25.92 2.34
CA ASP A 11 -11.87 -26.19 3.49
C ASP A 11 -12.66 -24.92 3.90
N THR A 12 -13.99 -25.02 3.83
CA THR A 12 -14.91 -23.91 4.13
C THR A 12 -14.84 -23.44 5.58
N ARG A 13 -14.32 -24.25 6.50
CA ARG A 13 -14.08 -23.85 7.90
C ARG A 13 -12.99 -22.79 8.04
N ASN A 14 -12.11 -22.66 7.04
CA ASN A 14 -11.04 -21.67 7.04
C ASN A 14 -11.50 -20.27 6.61
N ILE A 15 -12.73 -20.11 6.10
CA ILE A 15 -13.25 -18.82 5.60
C ILE A 15 -13.12 -17.72 6.66
N SER A 16 -13.58 -17.94 7.88
CA SER A 16 -13.53 -16.93 8.94
C SER A 16 -12.11 -16.49 9.31
N ARG A 17 -11.15 -17.44 9.32
CA ARG A 17 -9.74 -17.15 9.59
C ARG A 17 -9.11 -16.38 8.43
N CYS A 18 -9.32 -16.82 7.20
CA CYS A 18 -8.80 -16.15 6.01
C CYS A 18 -9.40 -14.75 5.83
N MET A 19 -10.67 -14.53 6.21
CA MET A 19 -11.29 -13.19 6.26
C MET A 19 -10.60 -12.28 7.27
N SER A 20 -10.28 -12.78 8.46
CA SER A 20 -9.55 -12.00 9.47
C SER A 20 -8.19 -11.54 8.96
N VAL A 21 -7.45 -12.43 8.29
CA VAL A 21 -6.18 -12.08 7.64
C VAL A 21 -6.38 -11.06 6.51
N MET A 22 -7.44 -11.21 5.72
CA MET A 22 -7.78 -10.24 4.66
C MET A 22 -7.99 -8.83 5.21
N TRP A 23 -8.66 -8.70 6.35
CA TRP A 23 -8.85 -7.41 7.02
C TRP A 23 -7.53 -6.77 7.46
N VAL A 24 -6.61 -7.58 8.00
CA VAL A 24 -5.26 -7.09 8.36
C VAL A 24 -4.51 -6.62 7.13
N LEU A 25 -4.53 -7.39 6.04
CA LEU A 25 -3.87 -7.00 4.78
C LEU A 25 -4.44 -5.70 4.22
N ARG A 26 -5.76 -5.52 4.23
CA ARG A 26 -6.41 -4.26 3.81
C ARG A 26 -6.04 -3.09 4.71
N ALA A 27 -5.91 -3.32 6.01
CA ALA A 27 -5.47 -2.27 6.93
C ALA A 27 -4.04 -1.84 6.62
N LEU A 28 -3.14 -2.79 6.35
CA LEU A 28 -1.75 -2.52 5.97
C LEU A 28 -1.64 -1.77 4.64
N GLU A 29 -2.43 -2.15 3.64
CA GLU A 29 -2.54 -1.43 2.36
C GLU A 29 -2.87 0.05 2.59
N ARG A 30 -3.91 0.34 3.38
CA ARG A 30 -4.30 1.72 3.70
C ARG A 30 -3.22 2.49 4.46
N VAL A 31 -2.49 1.83 5.35
CA VAL A 31 -1.35 2.47 6.05
C VAL A 31 -0.25 2.82 5.05
N GLY A 32 0.04 1.94 4.10
CA GLY A 32 0.99 2.19 3.00
C GLY A 32 0.58 3.39 2.15
N ASP A 33 -0.68 3.44 1.72
CA ASP A 33 -1.21 4.57 0.94
C ASP A 33 -1.10 5.89 1.71
N HIS A 34 -1.45 5.90 3.00
CA HIS A 34 -1.32 7.09 3.83
C HIS A 34 0.14 7.52 4.02
N ALA A 35 1.05 6.57 4.21
CA ALA A 35 2.48 6.87 4.30
C ALA A 35 3.01 7.50 3.00
N CYS A 36 2.58 6.99 1.84
CA CYS A 36 2.96 7.54 0.53
C CYS A 36 2.43 8.97 0.36
N ASN A 37 1.15 9.21 0.67
CA ASN A 37 0.56 10.55 0.60
C ASN A 37 1.27 11.55 1.53
N ILE A 38 1.69 11.12 2.72
CA ILE A 38 2.46 11.99 3.63
C ILE A 38 3.83 12.30 3.03
N ALA A 39 4.52 11.29 2.49
CA ALA A 39 5.82 11.49 1.85
C ALA A 39 5.75 12.46 0.66
N GLU A 40 4.74 12.33 -0.21
CA GLU A 40 4.48 13.25 -1.32
C GLU A 40 4.33 14.70 -0.82
N ASN A 41 3.54 14.92 0.24
CA ASN A 41 3.36 16.24 0.84
C ASN A 41 4.66 16.81 1.42
N VAL A 42 5.49 15.97 2.04
CA VAL A 42 6.80 16.40 2.58
C VAL A 42 7.76 16.78 1.45
N ILE A 43 7.79 16.00 0.37
CA ILE A 43 8.62 16.33 -0.81
C ILE A 43 8.18 17.67 -1.40
N PHE A 44 6.88 17.88 -1.57
CA PHE A 44 6.34 19.15 -2.04
C PHE A 44 6.72 20.31 -1.11
N MET A 45 6.67 20.12 0.21
CA MET A 45 7.03 21.16 1.18
C MET A 45 8.53 21.53 1.12
N VAL A 46 9.42 20.56 0.91
CA VAL A 46 10.88 20.77 0.93
C VAL A 46 11.43 21.24 -0.42
N LYS A 47 10.96 20.63 -1.52
CA LYS A 47 11.48 20.88 -2.88
C LYS A 47 10.62 21.87 -3.67
N GLY A 48 9.35 22.06 -3.29
CA GLY A 48 8.38 22.87 -4.04
C GLY A 48 7.90 22.21 -5.34
N GLU A 49 8.33 20.98 -5.61
CA GLU A 49 7.95 20.21 -6.80
C GLU A 49 6.83 19.23 -6.46
N ASP A 50 5.81 19.18 -7.32
CA ASP A 50 4.64 18.31 -7.16
C ASP A 50 4.93 16.91 -7.74
N VAL A 51 5.22 15.96 -6.85
CA VAL A 51 5.53 14.56 -7.19
C VAL A 51 4.33 13.63 -6.98
N ARG A 52 3.11 14.16 -6.93
CA ARG A 52 1.92 13.34 -6.77
C ARG A 52 1.72 12.44 -7.98
N HIS A 53 1.51 11.15 -7.73
CA HIS A 53 1.17 10.14 -8.76
C HIS A 53 2.24 9.95 -9.84
N THR A 54 3.48 10.41 -9.61
CA THR A 54 4.61 10.13 -10.51
C THR A 54 5.20 8.76 -10.20
N PRO A 55 5.86 8.10 -11.16
CA PRO A 55 6.60 6.87 -10.90
C PRO A 55 7.62 7.08 -9.78
N MET A 56 7.81 6.07 -8.92
CA MET A 56 8.76 6.13 -7.79
C MET A 56 10.16 6.56 -8.21
N GLU A 57 10.65 6.10 -9.37
CA GLU A 57 11.95 6.50 -9.93
C GLU A 57 12.06 8.01 -10.19
N GLU A 58 10.94 8.66 -10.54
CA GLU A 58 10.92 10.11 -10.77
C GLU A 58 10.88 10.88 -9.47
N ALA A 59 10.10 10.43 -8.49
CA ALA A 59 10.11 10.98 -7.14
C ALA A 59 11.51 10.87 -6.49
N GLU A 60 12.22 9.76 -6.68
CA GLU A 60 13.59 9.57 -6.17
C GLU A 60 14.60 10.54 -6.81
N ARG A 61 14.45 10.87 -8.10
CA ARG A 61 15.28 11.87 -8.77
C ARG A 61 15.07 13.27 -8.19
N VAL A 62 13.82 13.63 -7.88
CA VAL A 62 13.49 14.92 -7.24
C VAL A 62 14.05 15.01 -5.81
N VAL A 63 14.03 13.90 -5.07
CA VAL A 63 14.60 13.85 -3.71
C VAL A 63 16.13 13.95 -3.72
N SER A 64 16.79 13.30 -4.68
CA SER A 64 18.26 13.27 -4.79
C SER A 64 18.88 14.54 -5.39
N ARG A 65 18.07 15.39 -6.02
CA ARG A 65 18.47 16.72 -6.54
C ARG A 65 18.53 17.76 -5.42
#